data_AF-A0AAF0VNR3-F1
#
_entry.id   AF-A0AAF0VNR3-F1
#
_cell.length_a   1.000
_cell.length_b   1.000
_cell.length_c   1.000
_cell.angle_alpha   90.00
_cell.angle_beta   90.00
_cell.angle_gamma   90.00
#
_symmetry.space_group_name_H-M   'P 1'
#
loop_
_entity.id
_entity.type
_entity.pdbx_description
1 polymer ?
#
loop_
_entity_poly.entity_id
_entity_poly.type
_entity_poly.pdbx_seq_one_letter_code
_entity_poly.pdbx_strand_id
1 'polypeptide(L)'
;MSNQVWEFGGIEGSAGEIDGYVARTQGLLDEGKASLASLAAVWGGSGSEAYQAVQARWDSTSAELNAALQNLAATIRDSGQNMFQVEQGVTGMFI
;
A
#
# COMPACT_ATOMS: atom_id res chain seq x y z
N MET A 1 14.61 34.48 7.03
CA MET A 1 14.29 33.16 7.61
C MET A 1 13.30 32.52 6.66
N SER A 2 13.73 31.49 5.94
CA SER A 2 12.86 30.73 5.04
C SER A 2 11.84 30.03 5.91
N ASN A 3 10.57 30.43 5.85
CA ASN A 3 9.50 29.64 6.46
C ASN A 3 9.50 28.31 5.70
N GLN A 4 10.09 27.28 6.32
CA GLN A 4 9.86 25.90 5.94
C GLN A 4 8.40 25.58 6.28
N VAL A 5 7.48 26.12 5.48
CA VAL A 5 6.11 25.61 5.35
C VAL A 5 6.26 24.29 4.60
N TRP A 6 6.79 23.28 5.28
CA TRP A 6 6.70 21.91 4.77
C TRP A 6 5.24 21.52 4.92
N GLU A 7 4.42 21.79 3.91
CA GLU A 7 3.23 21.03 3.49
C GLU A 7 2.70 19.99 4.51
N PHE A 8 2.33 20.41 5.73
CA PHE A 8 1.86 19.49 6.78
C PHE A 8 0.50 18.91 6.40
N GLY A 9 -0.34 19.73 5.75
CA GLY A 9 -1.55 19.26 5.07
C GLY A 9 -1.23 18.30 3.91
N GLY A 10 -0.08 18.45 3.27
CA GLY A 10 0.42 17.54 2.24
C GLY A 10 0.79 16.17 2.81
N ILE A 11 1.42 16.08 3.98
CA ILE A 11 1.84 14.79 4.56
C ILE A 11 0.65 13.99 5.10
N GLU A 12 -0.25 14.61 5.89
CA GLU A 12 -1.48 13.93 6.34
C GLU A 12 -2.39 13.59 5.15
N GLY A 13 -2.51 14.50 4.19
CA GLY A 13 -3.21 14.24 2.93
C GLY A 13 -2.61 13.06 2.17
N SER A 14 -1.28 13.02 2.03
CA SER A 14 -0.55 11.93 1.36
C SER A 14 -0.72 10.60 2.08
N ALA A 15 -0.75 10.57 3.41
CA ALA A 15 -0.98 9.34 4.17
C ALA A 15 -2.39 8.76 3.90
N GLY A 16 -3.42 9.62 3.90
CA GLY A 16 -4.78 9.21 3.55
C GLY A 16 -4.93 8.76 2.10
N GLU A 17 -4.24 9.43 1.17
CA GLU A 17 -4.17 9.00 -0.24
C GLU A 17 -3.51 7.63 -0.39
N ILE A 18 -2.45 7.36 0.36
CA ILE A 18 -1.74 6.08 0.33
C ILE A 18 -2.62 4.95 0.85
N ASP A 19 -3.31 5.14 1.97
CA ASP A 19 -4.29 4.16 2.47
C ASP A 19 -5.39 3.89 1.40
N GLY A 20 -5.82 4.93 0.67
CA GLY A 20 -6.71 4.80 -0.48
C GLY A 20 -6.12 3.99 -1.63
N TYR A 21 -4.85 4.21 -1.98
CA TYR A 21 -4.14 3.43 -3.01
C TYR A 21 -3.92 1.98 -2.60
N VAL A 22 -3.65 1.71 -1.32
CA VAL A 22 -3.54 0.34 -0.79
C VAL A 22 -4.87 -0.39 -0.94
N ALA A 23 -5.98 0.23 -0.52
CA ALA A 23 -7.31 -0.36 -0.65
C ALA A 23 -7.69 -0.62 -2.11
N ARG A 24 -7.39 0.33 -3.01
CA ARG A 24 -7.62 0.17 -4.45
C ARG A 24 -6.79 -0.98 -5.02
N THR A 25 -5.52 -1.07 -4.65
CA THR A 25 -4.64 -2.16 -5.11
C THR A 25 -5.16 -3.51 -4.66
N GLN A 26 -5.58 -3.64 -3.40
CA GLN A 26 -6.20 -4.86 -2.89
C GLN A 26 -7.41 -5.28 -3.74
N GLY A 27 -8.31 -4.34 -4.05
CA GLY A 27 -9.46 -4.62 -4.91
C GLY A 27 -9.06 -5.10 -6.31
N LEU A 28 -8.05 -4.48 -6.92
CA LEU A 28 -7.54 -4.90 -8.24
C LEU A 28 -6.90 -6.30 -8.19
N LEU A 29 -6.23 -6.67 -7.10
CA LEU A 29 -5.66 -7.99 -6.91
C LEU A 29 -6.76 -9.06 -6.76
N ASP A 30 -7.84 -8.73 -6.07
CA ASP A 30 -9.00 -9.62 -5.91
C ASP A 30 -9.74 -9.80 -7.25
N GLU A 31 -9.92 -8.71 -8.01
CA GLU A 31 -10.46 -8.75 -9.37
C GLU A 31 -9.61 -9.60 -10.32
N GLY A 32 -8.28 -9.44 -10.27
CA GLY A 32 -7.36 -10.24 -11.06
C GLY A 32 -7.40 -11.72 -10.70
N LYS A 33 -7.55 -12.06 -9.42
CA LYS A 33 -7.74 -13.44 -8.95
C LYS A 33 -9.05 -14.04 -9.47
N ALA A 34 -10.14 -13.28 -9.45
CA ALA A 34 -11.43 -13.72 -10.00
C ALA A 34 -11.36 -13.93 -11.52
N SER A 35 -10.68 -13.03 -12.24
CA SER A 35 -10.43 -13.17 -13.68
C SER A 35 -9.64 -14.44 -13.98
N LEU A 36 -8.56 -14.70 -13.22
CA LEU A 36 -7.78 -15.94 -13.36
C LEU A 36 -8.67 -17.17 -13.16
N ALA A 37 -9.52 -17.19 -12.14
CA ALA A 37 -10.45 -18.29 -11.88
C ALA A 37 -11.43 -18.51 -13.03
N SER A 38 -11.92 -17.45 -13.67
CA SER A 38 -12.81 -17.56 -14.84
C SER A 38 -12.12 -18.22 -16.05
N LEU A 39 -10.80 -18.05 -16.17
CA LEU A 39 -9.98 -18.64 -17.23
C LEU A 39 -9.57 -20.08 -16.94
N ALA A 40 -9.88 -20.63 -15.76
CA ALA A 40 -9.53 -22.00 -15.40
C ALA A 40 -10.04 -23.01 -16.44
N ALA A 41 -11.27 -22.83 -16.94
CA ALA A 41 -11.85 -23.71 -17.96
C ALA A 41 -11.04 -23.74 -19.27
N VAL A 42 -10.42 -22.62 -19.64
CA VAL A 42 -9.59 -22.51 -20.86
C VAL A 42 -8.28 -23.30 -20.72
N TRP A 43 -7.76 -23.44 -19.51
CA TRP A 43 -6.48 -24.09 -19.24
C TRP A 43 -6.59 -25.56 -18.82
N GLY A 44 -7.74 -26.19 -19.06
CA GLY A 44 -7.98 -27.59 -18.68
C GLY A 44 -8.61 -27.76 -17.29
N GLY A 45 -9.18 -26.69 -16.73
CA GLY A 45 -9.82 -26.66 -15.42
C GLY A 45 -8.86 -26.32 -14.28
N SER A 46 -9.42 -26.24 -13.07
CA SER A 46 -8.66 -25.94 -11.83
C SER A 46 -7.65 -27.02 -11.45
N GLY A 47 -7.78 -28.24 -11.99
CA GLY A 47 -6.84 -29.34 -11.81
C GLY A 47 -5.60 -29.28 -12.71
N SER A 48 -5.55 -28.35 -13.65
CA SER A 48 -4.42 -28.20 -14.56
C SER A 48 -3.18 -27.69 -13.84
N GLU A 49 -2.04 -28.35 -14.05
CA GLU A 49 -0.75 -27.91 -13.49
C GLU A 49 -0.38 -26.49 -13.92
N ALA A 50 -0.69 -26.13 -15.17
CA ALA A 50 -0.44 -24.78 -15.70
C ALA A 50 -1.28 -23.73 -14.95
N TYR A 51 -2.56 -24.02 -14.70
CA TYR A 51 -3.42 -23.12 -13.92
C TYR A 51 -2.94 -22.99 -12.48
N GLN A 52 -2.62 -24.10 -11.82
CA GLN A 52 -2.12 -24.10 -10.45
C GLN A 52 -0.81 -23.32 -10.31
N ALA A 53 0.11 -23.46 -11.25
CA ALA A 53 1.36 -22.70 -11.26
C ALA A 53 1.12 -21.18 -11.35
N VAL A 54 0.20 -20.75 -12.22
CA VAL A 54 -0.14 -19.33 -12.35
C VAL A 54 -0.89 -18.82 -11.12
N GLN A 55 -1.82 -19.59 -10.57
CA GLN A 55 -2.56 -19.22 -9.36
C GLN A 55 -1.66 -19.11 -8.14
N ALA A 56 -0.73 -20.05 -7.95
CA ALA A 56 0.27 -19.98 -6.88
C ALA A 56 1.17 -18.75 -7.03
N ARG A 57 1.62 -18.45 -8.26
CA ARG A 57 2.42 -17.25 -8.53
C ARG A 57 1.62 -15.97 -8.26
N TRP A 58 0.38 -15.91 -8.69
CA TRP A 58 -0.52 -14.78 -8.45
C TRP A 58 -0.68 -14.52 -6.95
N ASP A 59 -1.01 -15.57 -6.18
CA ASP A 59 -1.21 -15.45 -4.74
C ASP A 59 0.08 -15.00 -4.02
N SER A 60 1.23 -15.56 -4.40
CA SER A 60 2.53 -15.17 -3.85
C SER A 60 2.86 -13.70 -4.12
N THR A 61 2.78 -13.27 -5.38
CA THR A 61 3.14 -11.89 -5.76
C THR A 61 2.13 -10.88 -5.21
N SER A 62 0.85 -11.24 -5.14
CA SER A 62 -0.20 -10.39 -4.53
C SER A 62 0.06 -10.19 -3.04
N ALA A 63 0.41 -11.27 -2.32
CA ALA A 63 0.74 -11.19 -0.90
C ALA A 63 1.98 -10.31 -0.65
N GLU A 64 3.02 -10.45 -1.47
CA GLU A 64 4.23 -9.64 -1.38
C GLU A 64 3.94 -8.15 -1.63
N LEU A 65 3.15 -7.83 -2.67
CA LEU A 65 2.75 -6.46 -2.96
C LEU A 65 1.95 -5.85 -1.82
N ASN A 66 0.99 -6.59 -1.27
CA ASN A 66 0.20 -6.14 -0.13
C ASN A 66 1.06 -5.85 1.10
N ALA A 67 2.03 -6.72 1.40
CA ALA A 67 2.96 -6.51 2.49
C ALA A 67 3.82 -5.26 2.26
N ALA A 68 4.32 -5.05 1.03
CA ALA A 68 5.11 -3.88 0.67
C ALA A 68 4.30 -2.58 0.82
N LEU A 69 3.05 -2.57 0.38
CA LEU A 69 2.15 -1.41 0.50
C LEU A 69 1.79 -1.09 1.95
N GLN A 70 1.54 -2.11 2.78
CA GLN A 70 1.31 -1.91 4.22
C GLN A 70 2.55 -1.33 4.92
N ASN A 71 3.73 -1.84 4.60
CA ASN A 71 5.00 -1.31 5.11
C ASN A 71 5.24 0.14 4.68
N LEU A 72 4.92 0.48 3.43
CA LEU A 72 5.00 1.85 2.92
C LEU A 72 4.05 2.78 3.70
N ALA A 73 2.80 2.39 3.87
CA ALA A 73 1.81 3.16 4.61
C ALA A 73 2.23 3.39 6.07
N ALA A 74 2.75 2.36 6.75
CA ALA A 74 3.28 2.46 8.11
C ALA A 74 4.47 3.44 8.18
N THR A 75 5.43 3.31 7.27
CA THR A 75 6.63 4.17 7.22
C THR A 75 6.27 5.65 7.08
N ILE A 76 5.25 5.96 6.27
CA ILE A 76 4.82 7.33 6.02
C ILE A 76 4.06 7.90 7.22
N ARG A 77 3.25 7.08 7.88
CA ARG A 77 2.58 7.45 9.14
C ARG A 77 3.60 7.75 10.24
N ASP A 78 4.61 6.90 10.41
CA ASP A 78 5.68 7.07 11.40
C ASP A 78 6.49 8.33 11.11
N SER A 79 6.79 8.60 9.84
CA SER A 79 7.50 9.81 9.42
C SER A 79 6.70 11.09 9.76
N GLY A 80 5.38 11.07 9.53
CA GLY A 80 4.49 12.18 9.89
C GLY A 80 4.45 12.41 11.41
N GLN A 81 4.37 11.35 12.21
CA GLN A 81 4.37 11.44 13.68
C GLN A 81 5.70 11.97 14.23
N ASN A 82 6.83 11.49 13.71
CA ASN A 82 8.15 11.96 14.13
C ASN A 82 8.34 13.45 13.82
N MET A 83 7.92 13.91 12.64
CA MET A 83 7.92 15.34 12.30
C MET A 83 7.09 16.16 13.29
N PHE A 84 5.88 15.71 13.62
CA PHE A 84 5.01 16.39 14.57
C PHE A 84 5.62 16.51 15.98
N GLN A 85 6.29 15.46 16.46
CA GLN A 85 6.96 15.47 17.78
C GLN A 85 8.16 16.42 17.82
N VAL A 86 8.99 16.42 16.78
CA VAL A 86 10.16 17.31 16.68
C VAL A 86 9.71 18.77 16.66
N GLU A 87 8.68 19.11 15.89
CA GLU A 87 8.17 20.48 15.82
C GLU A 87 7.57 20.98 17.14
N GLN A 88 6.85 20.15 17.90
CA GLN A 88 6.39 20.54 19.24
C GLN A 88 7.55 20.81 20.20
N GLY A 89 8.60 19.99 20.14
CA GLY A 89 9.80 20.18 20.95
C GLY A 89 10.54 21.47 20.58
N VAL A 90 10.66 21.77 19.28
CA VAL A 90 11.32 22.98 18.77
C VAL A 90 10.49 24.23 19.07
N THR A 91 9.18 24.20 18.82
CA THR A 91 8.27 25.33 19.12
C THR A 91 8.24 25.64 20.62
N GLY A 92 8.26 24.60 21.47
CA GLY A 92 8.36 24.75 22.92
C GLY A 92 9.69 25.28 23.44
N MET A 93 10.75 25.26 22.62
CA MET A 93 12.07 25.84 22.96
C MET A 93 12.17 27.33 22.60
N PHE A 94 11.28 27.86 21.78
CA PHE A 94 11.30 29.26 21.31
C PHE A 94 10.24 30.15 21.98
N ILE A 95 9.55 29.64 23.01
CA ILE A 95 8.68 30.38 23.93
C ILE A 95 9.35 30.44 25.31
#